data_AF-A0A7W5GE14-F1
#
_entry.id   AF-A0A7W5GE14-F1
#
_cell.length_a   1.000
_cell.length_b   1.000
_cell.length_c   1.000
_cell.angle_alpha   90.00
_cell.angle_beta   90.00
_cell.angle_gamma   90.00
#
_symmetry.space_group_name_H-M   'P 1'
#
loop_
_entity.id
_entity.type
_entity.pdbx_description
1 polymer ?
#
loop_
_entity_poly.entity_id
_entity_poly.type
_entity_poly.pdbx_seq_one_letter_code
_entity_poly.pdbx_strand_id
1 'polypeptide(L)' 'MTKAKGTADKNLSNVVDALDIEAVNSHHAQQLQQDKNDRRHQDALNHDQPTDLEHQKD' A
#
# COMPACT_ATOMS: atom_id res chain seq x y z
N MET A 1 -12.82 -14.68 -19.91
CA MET A 1 -12.74 -14.54 -18.43
C MET A 1 -13.94 -13.71 -17.97
N THR A 2 -14.93 -14.38 -17.37
CA THR A 2 -16.16 -13.75 -16.90
C THR A 2 -15.83 -12.73 -15.81
N LYS A 3 -16.20 -11.48 -16.05
CA LYS A 3 -16.09 -10.39 -15.07
C LYS A 3 -17.08 -10.69 -13.93
N ALA A 4 -16.63 -11.38 -12.89
CA ALA A 4 -17.36 -11.46 -11.63
C ALA A 4 -17.30 -10.08 -10.96
N LYS A 5 -18.22 -9.20 -11.37
CA LYS A 5 -18.57 -7.98 -10.65
C LYS A 5 -19.27 -8.41 -9.37
N GLY A 6 -18.54 -8.47 -8.27
CA GLY A 6 -19.13 -8.74 -6.96
C GLY A 6 -18.05 -9.13 -5.97
N THR A 7 -17.41 -8.10 -5.39
CA THR A 7 -16.50 -8.18 -4.25
C THR A 7 -15.42 -9.26 -4.39
N ALA A 8 -14.25 -8.89 -4.92
CA ALA A 8 -13.04 -9.63 -4.59
C ALA A 8 -13.01 -9.82 -3.07
N ASP A 9 -12.90 -11.07 -2.62
CA ASP A 9 -12.79 -11.39 -1.20
C ASP A 9 -11.69 -10.48 -0.62
N LYS A 10 -12.02 -9.68 0.40
CA LYS A 10 -11.06 -8.75 1.01
C LYS A 10 -9.79 -9.48 1.46
N ASN A 11 -9.91 -10.77 1.79
CA ASN A 11 -8.80 -11.61 2.19
C ASN A 11 -7.94 -12.07 0.99
N LEU A 12 -8.45 -11.98 -0.24
CA LEU A 12 -7.76 -12.35 -1.47
C LEU A 12 -7.28 -11.16 -2.30
N SER A 13 -7.66 -9.92 -1.96
CA SER A 13 -7.20 -8.71 -2.67
C SER A 13 -5.67 -8.62 -2.72
N ASN A 14 -4.99 -8.91 -1.61
CA ASN A 14 -3.52 -8.90 -1.54
C ASN A 14 -2.87 -9.94 -2.47
N VAL A 15 -3.56 -11.05 -2.73
CA VAL A 15 -3.07 -12.12 -3.60
C VAL A 15 -3.17 -11.70 -5.07
N VAL A 16 -4.26 -11.04 -5.45
CA VAL A 16 -4.43 -10.49 -6.80
C VAL A 16 -3.38 -9.42 -7.07
N ASP A 17 -3.18 -8.48 -6.13
CA ASP A 17 -2.18 -7.41 -6.26
C ASP A 17 -0.75 -7.95 -6.35
N ALA A 18 -0.46 -9.06 -5.67
CA ALA A 18 0.85 -9.72 -5.74
C ALA A 18 1.08 -10.46 -7.07
N LEU A 19 0.02 -11.00 -7.67
CA LEU A 19 0.08 -11.70 -8.96
C LEU A 19 0.17 -10.76 -10.16
N ASP A 20 -0.26 -9.51 -10.02
CA ASP A 20 -0.23 -8.48 -11.09
C ASP A 20 1.12 -7.73 -11.17
N ILE A 21 2.12 -8.13 -10.37
CA ILE A 21 3.44 -7.49 -10.35
C ILE A 21 4.27 -7.95 -11.55
N GLU A 22 4.70 -7.01 -12.38
CA GLU A 22 5.68 -7.27 -13.44
C GLU A 22 7.02 -7.73 -12.83
N ALA A 23 7.57 -8.82 -13.35
CA ALA A 23 8.84 -9.36 -12.85
C ALA A 23 9.98 -8.40 -13.19
N VAL A 24 10.59 -7.82 -12.15
CA VAL A 24 11.71 -6.88 -12.29
C VAL A 24 13.01 -7.47 -11.78
N ASN A 25 14.14 -6.86 -12.15
CA ASN A 25 15.43 -7.31 -11.64
C ASN A 25 15.54 -7.14 -10.11
N SER A 26 16.48 -7.88 -9.51
CA SER A 26 16.63 -7.95 -8.05
C SER A 26 16.91 -6.60 -7.39
N HIS A 27 17.68 -5.74 -8.04
CA HIS A 27 18.00 -4.42 -7.51
C HIS A 27 16.77 -3.52 -7.47
N HIS A 28 15.97 -3.51 -8.54
CA HIS A 28 14.74 -2.74 -8.60
C HIS A 28 13.69 -3.26 -7.61
N ALA A 29 13.58 -4.58 -7.45
CA ALA A 29 12.74 -5.17 -6.42
C ALA A 29 13.15 -4.71 -5.00
N GLN A 30 14.45 -4.60 -4.72
CA GLN A 30 14.95 -4.07 -3.45
C GLN A 30 14.59 -2.60 -3.24
N GLN A 31 14.69 -1.77 -4.28
CA GLN A 31 14.27 -0.36 -4.23
C GLN A 31 12.77 -0.23 -3.91
N LEU A 32 11.92 -0.97 -4.63
CA LEU A 32 10.47 -0.98 -4.38
C LEU A 32 10.12 -1.44 -2.97
N GLN A 33 10.88 -2.39 -2.42
CA GLN A 33 10.68 -2.87 -1.05
C GLN A 33 11.09 -1.83 -0.01
N GLN A 34 12.18 -1.09 -0.25
CA GLN A 34 12.60 0.05 0.58
C GLN A 34 11.51 1.12 0.59
N ASP A 35 11.03 1.54 -0.58
CA ASP A 35 9.97 2.55 -0.71
C ASP A 35 8.68 2.15 0.03
N LYS A 36 8.28 0.88 -0.05
CA LYS A 36 7.11 0.35 0.67
C LYS A 36 7.32 0.39 2.19
N ASN A 37 8.52 0.09 2.66
CA ASN A 37 8.83 0.09 4.09
C ASN A 37 8.88 1.51 4.64
N ASP A 38 9.46 2.45 3.90
CA ASP A 38 9.51 3.87 4.27
C ASP A 38 8.11 4.45 4.36
N ARG A 39 7.22 4.11 3.40
CA ARG A 39 5.82 4.52 3.48
C ARG A 39 5.12 3.96 4.72
N ARG A 40 5.27 2.66 5.00
CA ARG A 40 4.65 2.03 6.18
C ARG A 40 5.18 2.65 7.48
N HIS A 41 6.45 3.01 7.52
CA HIS A 41 7.05 3.71 8.66
C HIS A 41 6.43 5.09 8.86
N GLN A 42 6.30 5.89 7.80
CA GLN A 42 5.65 7.19 7.88
C GLN A 42 4.17 7.09 8.26
N ASP A 43 3.45 6.11 7.70
CA ASP A 43 2.05 5.86 8.05
C ASP A 43 1.91 5.49 9.53
N ALA A 44 2.82 4.67 10.07
CA ALA A 44 2.85 4.33 11.49
C ALA A 44 3.11 5.56 12.38
N LEU A 45 4.08 6.41 12.00
CA LEU A 45 4.33 7.67 12.70
C LEU A 45 3.11 8.60 12.67
N ASN A 46 2.46 8.73 11.52
CA ASN A 46 1.26 9.57 11.37
C ASN A 46 0.05 9.00 12.13
N HIS A 47 -0.05 7.68 12.23
CA HIS A 47 -1.08 7.03 13.02
C HIS A 47 -0.89 7.29 14.53
N ASP A 48 0.35 7.18 15.01
CA ASP A 48 0.68 7.36 16.43
C ASP A 48 0.78 8.84 16.84
N GLN A 49 1.11 9.72 15.89
CA GLN A 49 1.16 11.17 16.04
C GLN A 49 0.31 11.82 14.94
N PRO A 50 -1.04 11.77 15.04
CA PRO A 50 -1.88 12.45 14.08
C PRO A 50 -1.52 13.94 14.14
N THR A 51 -0.95 14.46 13.05
CA THR A 51 -0.66 15.88 12.94
C THR A 51 -1.95 16.63 13.16
N ASP A 52 -1.97 17.48 14.17
CA ASP A 52 -3.14 18.16 14.69
C ASP A 52 -4.00 18.81 13.57
N LEU A 53 -5.15 18.19 13.28
CA LEU A 53 -6.17 18.71 12.36
C LEU A 53 -6.94 19.92 12.94
N GLU A 54 -6.69 20.31 14.20
CA GLU A 54 -7.36 21.44 14.86
C GLU A 54 -6.86 22.81 14.38
N HIS A 55 -5.80 22.87 13.56
CA HIS A 55 -5.35 24.13 12.94
C HIS A 55 -6.17 24.52 11.70
N GLN A 56 -7.50 24.35 11.72
CA GLN A 56 -8.36 25.08 10.79
C GLN A 56 -8.26 26.57 11.15
N LYS A 57 -7.47 27.31 10.36
CA LYS A 57 -7.34 28.76 10.47
C LYS A 57 -8.71 29.42 10.44
N ASP A 58 -9.03 30.16 11.50
CA ASP A 58 -10.06 31.21 11.52
C ASP A 58 -9.76 32.31 10.48
#